data_AF-A0A0D0H5N0-F1
#
_entry.id   AF-A0A0D0H5N0-F1
#
_cell.length_a   1.000
_cell.length_b   1.000
_cell.length_c   1.000
_cell.angle_alpha   90.00
_cell.angle_beta   90.00
_cell.angle_gamma   90.00
#
_symmetry.space_group_name_H-M   'P 1'
#
loop_
_entity.id
_entity.type
_entity.pdbx_description
1 polymer ?
#
loop_
_entity_poly.entity_id
_entity_poly.type
_entity_poly.pdbx_seq_one_letter_code
_entity_poly.pdbx_strand_id
1 'polypeptide(L)'
;MNTNDHPLSHLFDNNDAWVKRKLADDPQYFSRLADQQAPEYLWIGCSDSRVPANQIIGLPPGEVFVHRNIANVVVHTDLNCLSVIQFAVDLLRVKHIMVVGHYGCSGVNAALHNRRVGLADNWLHHVQDVRERHAALLDEWPVGEARYRRLIELNAIEQVVNVCRTTIVNDAWARGQQLTVHALVYGVHDGRMRDLGMAVSSADALDGTYRRAVAALGARGDHARGNDMVAADAAQLTEVAQSVADTLKPCTGTD
;
A
#
# COMPACT_ATOMS: atom_id res chain seq x y z
N MET A 1 18.31 36.65 17.11
CA MET A 1 17.02 35.97 17.38
C MET A 1 17.36 34.70 18.12
N ASN A 2 16.81 34.51 19.32
CA ASN A 2 17.03 33.29 20.09
C ASN A 2 16.44 32.12 19.30
N THR A 3 17.19 31.04 19.10
CA THR A 3 16.72 29.82 18.41
C THR A 3 15.50 29.18 19.11
N ASN A 4 15.24 29.56 20.37
CA ASN A 4 14.08 29.14 21.16
C ASN A 4 12.74 29.81 20.81
N ASP A 5 12.70 30.83 19.95
CA ASP A 5 11.44 31.49 19.58
C ASP A 5 10.77 30.88 18.34
N HIS A 6 11.39 29.87 17.70
CA HIS A 6 10.77 29.19 16.56
C HIS A 6 9.74 28.16 17.04
N PRO A 7 8.47 28.19 16.58
CA PRO A 7 7.41 27.30 17.09
C PRO A 7 7.67 25.80 16.83
N LEU A 8 8.60 25.48 15.93
CA LEU A 8 9.05 24.12 15.63
C LEU A 8 10.43 23.77 16.22
N SER A 9 10.96 24.56 17.17
CA SER A 9 12.27 24.32 17.81
C SER A 9 12.44 22.87 18.27
N HIS A 10 11.40 22.30 18.90
CA HIS A 10 11.35 20.90 19.33
C HIS A 10 11.63 19.87 18.21
N LEU A 11 11.33 20.17 16.94
CA LEU A 11 11.66 19.28 15.82
C LEU A 11 13.15 19.31 15.47
N PHE A 12 13.83 20.45 15.65
CA PHE A 12 15.28 20.54 15.50
C PHE A 12 15.98 19.78 16.63
N ASP A 13 15.48 19.90 17.87
CA ASP A 13 15.98 19.12 19.00
C ASP A 13 15.82 17.60 18.75
N ASN A 14 14.67 17.19 18.21
CA ASN A 14 14.43 15.81 17.81
C ASN A 14 15.40 15.33 16.72
N ASN A 15 15.66 16.17 15.71
CA ASN A 15 16.61 15.88 14.65
C ASN A 15 18.04 15.74 15.18
N ASP A 16 18.48 16.67 16.03
CA ASP A 16 19.82 16.63 16.63
C ASP A 16 20.02 15.37 17.48
N ALA A 17 19.00 14.99 18.26
CA ALA A 17 19.01 13.75 19.01
C ALA A 17 19.04 12.52 18.07
N TRP A 18 18.33 12.56 16.95
CA TRP A 18 18.34 11.49 15.95
C TRP A 18 19.70 11.34 15.25
N VAL A 19 20.32 12.43 14.81
CA VAL A 19 21.66 12.44 14.20
C VAL A 19 22.68 11.83 15.16
N LYS A 20 22.68 12.27 16.43
CA LYS A 20 23.59 11.74 17.46
C LYS A 20 23.42 10.24 17.67
N ARG A 21 22.17 9.74 17.76
CA ARG A 21 21.90 8.30 17.89
C ARG A 21 22.40 7.53 16.67
N LYS A 22 22.10 8.00 15.46
CA LYS A 22 22.52 7.32 14.22
C LYS A 22 24.04 7.24 14.06
N LEU A 23 24.76 8.32 14.38
CA LEU A 23 26.22 8.33 14.32
C LEU A 23 26.87 7.52 15.45
N ALA A 24 26.20 7.38 16.60
CA ALA A 24 26.65 6.49 17.67
C ALA A 24 26.53 5.01 17.27
N ASP A 25 25.46 4.64 16.57
CA ASP A 25 25.27 3.29 16.02
C ASP A 25 26.20 3.01 14.84
N ASP A 26 26.38 4.01 13.95
CA ASP A 26 27.15 3.89 12.72
C ASP A 26 27.77 5.25 12.31
N PRO A 27 29.06 5.49 12.61
CA PRO A 27 29.74 6.75 12.31
C PRO A 27 29.81 7.08 10.81
N GLN A 28 29.64 6.10 9.93
CA GLN A 28 29.70 6.27 8.47
C GLN A 28 28.30 6.40 7.83
N TYR A 29 27.23 6.40 8.63
CA TYR A 29 25.84 6.37 8.15
C TYR A 29 25.55 7.42 7.07
N PHE A 30 25.83 8.70 7.35
CA PHE A 30 25.54 9.79 6.41
C PHE A 30 26.48 9.83 5.19
N SER A 31 27.72 9.34 5.33
CA SER A 31 28.62 9.20 4.18
C SER A 31 28.07 8.18 3.20
N ARG A 32 27.68 6.99 3.70
CA ARG A 32 27.08 5.95 2.86
C ARG A 32 25.77 6.42 2.23
N LEU A 33 24.93 7.12 3.00
CA LEU A 33 23.67 7.66 2.50
C LEU A 33 23.88 8.69 1.37
N ALA A 34 24.92 9.52 1.47
CA ALA A 34 25.24 10.50 0.43
C ALA A 34 25.67 9.84 -0.89
N ASP A 35 26.36 8.71 -0.82
CA ASP A 35 26.87 7.97 -1.98
C ASP A 35 25.81 7.04 -2.62
N GLN A 36 24.69 6.79 -1.94
CA GLN A 36 23.64 5.88 -2.39
C GLN A 36 22.58 6.60 -3.24
N GLN A 37 22.58 6.33 -4.55
CA GLN A 37 21.74 7.04 -5.55
C GLN A 37 20.98 6.12 -6.52
N ALA A 38 21.02 4.79 -6.34
CA ALA A 38 20.44 3.83 -7.29
C ALA A 38 19.43 2.89 -6.62
N PRO A 39 18.23 3.37 -6.26
CA PRO A 39 17.19 2.50 -5.70
C PRO A 39 16.79 1.42 -6.70
N GLU A 40 16.56 0.20 -6.23
CA GLU A 40 16.04 -0.88 -7.07
C GLU A 40 14.50 -0.91 -7.13
N TYR A 41 13.85 -0.14 -6.25
CA TYR A 41 12.41 -0.17 -6.01
C TYR A 41 11.77 1.20 -6.13
N LEU A 42 10.63 1.28 -6.83
CA LEU A 42 9.68 2.40 -6.74
C LEU A 42 8.46 1.95 -5.91
N TRP A 43 8.16 2.69 -4.85
CA TRP A 43 6.96 2.52 -4.01
C TRP A 43 5.94 3.61 -4.31
N ILE A 44 4.75 3.23 -4.78
CA ILE A 44 3.59 4.11 -4.94
C ILE A 44 2.60 3.78 -3.82
N GLY A 45 2.47 4.66 -2.84
CA GLY A 45 1.68 4.42 -1.62
C GLY A 45 0.68 5.51 -1.30
N CYS A 46 -0.14 5.27 -0.26
CA CYS A 46 -1.09 6.24 0.22
C CYS A 46 -0.38 7.37 1.00
N SER A 47 -0.89 8.60 0.96
CA SER A 47 -0.41 9.71 1.80
C SER A 47 -0.62 9.50 3.31
N ASP A 48 -1.38 8.48 3.73
CA ASP A 48 -1.58 8.10 5.13
C ASP A 48 -0.24 7.96 5.88
N SER A 49 -0.04 8.70 6.96
CA SER A 49 1.25 8.77 7.66
C SER A 49 1.69 7.48 8.34
N ARG A 50 0.79 6.49 8.50
CA ARG A 50 1.07 5.20 9.16
C ARG A 50 1.83 4.21 8.29
N VAL A 51 2.15 4.57 7.04
CA VAL A 51 2.71 3.64 6.04
C VAL A 51 4.08 4.12 5.52
N PRO A 52 5.14 4.14 6.36
CA PRO A 52 6.49 4.49 5.93
C PRO A 52 7.16 3.31 5.19
N ALA A 53 7.32 3.42 3.88
CA ALA A 53 7.80 2.35 2.99
C ALA A 53 9.08 1.65 3.50
N ASN A 54 10.16 2.41 3.70
CA ASN A 54 11.46 1.88 4.12
C ASN A 54 11.40 1.08 5.43
N GLN A 55 10.61 1.55 6.40
CA GLN A 55 10.47 0.87 7.69
C GLN A 55 9.67 -0.43 7.56
N ILE A 56 8.63 -0.44 6.71
CA ILE A 56 7.78 -1.61 6.48
C ILE A 56 8.56 -2.76 5.84
N ILE A 57 9.41 -2.47 4.85
CA ILE A 57 10.16 -3.49 4.11
C ILE A 57 11.61 -3.66 4.62
N GLY A 58 11.97 -3.00 5.71
CA GLY A 58 13.28 -3.16 6.35
C GLY A 58 14.46 -2.70 5.49
N LEU A 59 14.25 -1.76 4.56
CA LEU A 59 15.30 -1.24 3.69
C LEU A 59 15.84 0.12 4.22
N PRO A 60 17.14 0.38 4.09
CA PRO A 60 17.69 1.69 4.44
C PRO A 60 17.17 2.79 3.50
N PRO A 61 17.18 4.07 3.95
CA PRO A 61 16.93 5.19 3.07
C PRO A 61 17.87 5.18 1.86
N GLY A 62 17.36 5.52 0.68
CA GLY A 62 18.12 5.48 -0.59
C GLY A 62 17.87 4.24 -1.44
N GLU A 63 17.35 3.15 -0.86
CA GLU A 63 17.02 1.91 -1.60
C GLU A 63 15.64 1.91 -2.26
N VAL A 64 14.74 2.78 -1.80
CA VAL A 64 13.37 2.88 -2.28
C VAL A 64 13.08 4.31 -2.70
N PHE A 65 12.70 4.47 -3.97
CA PHE A 65 12.15 5.71 -4.49
C PHE A 65 10.64 5.74 -4.19
N VAL A 66 10.11 6.86 -3.69
CA VAL A 66 8.76 6.88 -3.10
C VAL A 66 7.89 7.97 -3.72
N HIS A 67 6.69 7.58 -4.16
CA HIS A 67 5.57 8.46 -4.46
C HIS A 67 4.42 8.25 -3.47
N ARG A 68 3.72 9.32 -3.08
CA ARG A 68 2.54 9.21 -2.21
C ARG A 68 1.43 10.16 -2.65
N ASN A 69 0.23 9.62 -2.82
CA ASN A 69 -1.00 10.40 -2.99
C ASN A 69 -2.17 9.73 -2.23
N ILE A 70 -3.32 10.38 -2.14
CA ILE A 70 -4.48 9.82 -1.42
C ILE A 70 -4.95 8.54 -2.13
N ALA A 71 -5.06 7.44 -1.39
CA ALA A 71 -5.48 6.13 -1.90
C ALA A 71 -4.60 5.55 -3.02
N ASN A 72 -3.32 5.95 -3.10
CA ASN A 72 -2.29 5.37 -3.97
C ASN A 72 -2.71 5.21 -5.45
N VAL A 73 -3.46 6.19 -5.96
CA VAL A 73 -4.07 6.19 -7.29
C VAL A 73 -3.03 6.55 -8.35
N VAL A 74 -3.04 5.84 -9.48
CA VAL A 74 -2.26 6.15 -10.67
C VAL A 74 -3.23 6.50 -11.79
N VAL A 75 -3.42 7.79 -12.05
CA VAL A 75 -4.28 8.28 -13.13
C VAL A 75 -3.48 8.31 -14.43
N HIS A 76 -4.08 7.91 -15.54
CA HIS A 76 -3.42 7.87 -16.86
C HIS A 76 -2.82 9.21 -17.32
N THR A 77 -3.26 10.32 -16.74
CA THR A 77 -2.85 11.69 -17.10
C THR A 77 -2.30 12.48 -15.91
N ASP A 78 -2.08 11.86 -14.75
CA ASP A 78 -1.47 12.54 -13.59
C ASP A 78 0.04 12.70 -13.80
N LEU A 79 0.43 13.84 -14.36
CA LEU A 79 1.83 14.18 -14.59
C LEU A 79 2.68 14.17 -13.30
N ASN A 80 2.09 14.30 -12.11
CA ASN A 80 2.83 14.17 -10.87
C ASN A 80 3.37 12.73 -10.71
N CYS A 81 2.47 11.75 -10.67
CA CYS A 81 2.86 10.34 -10.56
C CYS A 81 3.65 9.85 -11.79
N LEU A 82 3.25 10.24 -13.00
CA LEU A 82 3.91 9.81 -14.23
C LEU A 82 5.35 10.31 -14.33
N SER A 83 5.63 11.54 -13.88
CA SER A 83 7.01 12.06 -13.83
C SER A 83 7.88 11.23 -12.89
N VAL A 84 7.34 10.81 -11.74
CA VAL A 84 8.05 9.95 -10.79
C VAL A 84 8.31 8.57 -11.38
N ILE A 85 7.32 7.97 -12.05
CA ILE A 85 7.47 6.68 -12.74
C ILE A 85 8.53 6.77 -13.84
N GLN A 86 8.48 7.80 -14.69
CA GLN A 86 9.46 8.00 -15.75
C GLN A 86 10.87 8.15 -15.21
N PHE A 87 11.05 8.97 -14.17
CA PHE A 87 12.36 9.17 -13.55
C PHE A 87 12.89 7.88 -12.94
N ALA A 88 12.05 7.12 -12.23
CA ALA A 88 12.44 5.85 -11.62
C ALA A 88 12.83 4.80 -12.68
N VAL A 89 12.05 4.68 -13.75
CA VAL A 89 12.23 3.65 -14.76
C VAL A 89 13.35 3.99 -15.74
N ASP A 90 13.39 5.22 -16.26
CA ASP A 90 14.30 5.59 -17.35
C ASP A 90 15.66 6.07 -16.84
N LEU A 91 15.69 6.80 -15.71
CA LEU A 91 16.93 7.34 -15.16
C LEU A 91 17.51 6.44 -14.06
N LEU A 92 16.73 6.12 -13.02
CA LEU A 92 17.21 5.32 -11.89
C LEU A 92 17.28 3.81 -12.21
N ARG A 93 16.61 3.38 -13.29
CA ARG A 93 16.56 1.98 -13.74
C ARG A 93 16.10 1.01 -12.63
N VAL A 94 15.07 1.40 -11.87
CA VAL A 94 14.45 0.51 -10.88
C VAL A 94 14.04 -0.81 -11.54
N LYS A 95 14.16 -1.91 -10.79
CA LYS A 95 13.78 -3.26 -11.24
C LYS A 95 12.32 -3.55 -10.92
N HIS A 96 11.78 -2.90 -9.90
CA HIS A 96 10.44 -3.16 -9.39
C HIS A 96 9.67 -1.87 -9.12
N ILE A 97 8.41 -1.85 -9.56
CA ILE A 97 7.42 -0.85 -9.14
C ILE A 97 6.41 -1.58 -8.27
N MET A 98 6.10 -1.04 -7.11
CA MET A 98 5.11 -1.59 -6.18
C MET A 98 4.02 -0.56 -5.95
N VAL A 99 2.78 -0.89 -6.31
CA VAL A 99 1.61 -0.12 -5.87
C VAL A 99 1.08 -0.77 -4.61
N VAL A 100 1.16 -0.03 -3.50
CA VAL A 100 0.90 -0.58 -2.17
C VAL A 100 -0.30 0.10 -1.52
N GLY A 101 -1.42 -0.62 -1.51
CA GLY A 101 -2.59 -0.26 -0.72
C GLY A 101 -2.35 -0.51 0.77
N HIS A 102 -3.26 -0.03 1.62
CA HIS A 102 -3.23 -0.38 3.04
C HIS A 102 -4.63 -0.49 3.63
N TYR A 103 -4.85 -1.48 4.51
CA TYR A 103 -6.10 -1.60 5.24
C TYR A 103 -6.27 -0.40 6.19
N GLY A 104 -7.49 0.12 6.28
CA GLY A 104 -7.77 1.35 7.05
C GLY A 104 -7.48 2.66 6.30
N CYS A 105 -7.33 2.64 4.97
CA CYS A 105 -7.23 3.83 4.11
C CYS A 105 -8.48 4.74 4.16
N SER A 106 -8.33 5.93 4.75
CA SER A 106 -9.39 6.94 4.86
C SER A 106 -9.96 7.39 3.51
N GLY A 107 -9.12 7.48 2.47
CA GLY A 107 -9.54 7.85 1.11
C GLY A 107 -10.46 6.80 0.49
N VAL A 108 -10.07 5.52 0.55
CA VAL A 108 -10.92 4.43 0.05
C VAL A 108 -12.21 4.31 0.87
N ASN A 109 -12.15 4.53 2.19
CA ASN A 109 -13.34 4.51 3.03
C ASN A 109 -14.33 5.63 2.67
N ALA A 110 -13.82 6.84 2.39
CA ALA A 110 -14.63 7.96 1.93
C ALA A 110 -15.25 7.68 0.55
N ALA A 111 -14.47 7.10 -0.38
CA ALA A 111 -14.95 6.69 -1.69
C ALA A 111 -16.06 5.63 -1.59
N LEU A 112 -15.86 4.58 -0.78
CA LEU A 112 -16.80 3.48 -0.57
C LEU A 112 -18.18 3.99 -0.12
N HIS A 113 -18.18 4.88 0.89
CA HIS A 113 -19.40 5.40 1.52
C HIS A 113 -19.91 6.71 0.90
N ASN A 114 -19.33 7.17 -0.22
CA ASN A 114 -19.65 8.46 -0.84
C ASN A 114 -19.62 9.64 0.15
N ARG A 115 -18.66 9.62 1.09
CA ARG A 115 -18.53 10.67 2.09
C ARG A 115 -17.96 11.93 1.42
N ARG A 116 -18.68 13.05 1.53
CA ARG A 116 -18.22 14.36 1.05
C ARG A 116 -17.02 14.84 1.87
N VAL A 117 -15.93 15.15 1.19
CA VAL A 117 -14.69 15.74 1.72
C VAL A 117 -14.43 17.12 1.11
N GLY A 118 -14.83 17.34 -0.15
CA GLY A 118 -14.62 18.59 -0.88
C GLY A 118 -13.83 18.35 -2.16
N LEU A 119 -12.74 19.09 -2.38
CA LEU A 119 -11.95 18.97 -3.61
C LEU A 119 -11.45 17.54 -3.85
N ALA A 120 -11.07 16.83 -2.78
CA ALA A 120 -10.60 15.45 -2.84
C ALA A 120 -11.67 14.46 -3.36
N ASP A 121 -12.95 14.82 -3.34
CA ASP A 121 -14.03 13.98 -3.91
C ASP A 121 -13.74 13.69 -5.39
N ASN A 122 -13.21 14.68 -6.14
CA ASN A 122 -12.85 14.53 -7.55
C ASN A 122 -11.72 13.52 -7.77
N TRP A 123 -10.74 13.50 -6.86
CA TRP A 123 -9.67 12.49 -6.89
C TRP A 123 -10.19 11.10 -6.51
N LEU A 124 -11.09 11.05 -5.52
CA LEU A 124 -11.69 9.82 -5.04
C LEU A 124 -12.69 9.20 -6.03
N HIS A 125 -13.16 9.94 -7.03
CA HIS A 125 -13.92 9.36 -8.15
C HIS A 125 -13.14 8.24 -8.84
N HIS A 126 -11.81 8.33 -8.94
CA HIS A 126 -11.02 7.23 -9.50
C HIS A 126 -11.09 5.93 -8.69
N VAL A 127 -11.29 6.01 -7.37
CA VAL A 127 -11.54 4.82 -6.52
C VAL A 127 -12.99 4.36 -6.64
N GLN A 128 -13.93 5.29 -6.85
CA GLN A 128 -15.34 4.96 -7.10
C GLN A 128 -15.51 4.25 -8.45
N ASP A 129 -14.74 4.62 -9.47
CA ASP A 129 -14.71 3.92 -10.76
C ASP A 129 -14.28 2.46 -10.59
N VAL A 130 -13.31 2.20 -9.71
CA VAL A 130 -12.91 0.82 -9.34
C VAL A 130 -14.05 0.09 -8.63
N ARG A 131 -14.71 0.75 -7.67
CA ARG A 131 -15.89 0.18 -6.99
C ARG A 131 -17.00 -0.18 -7.98
N GLU A 132 -17.26 0.69 -8.95
CA GLU A 132 -18.31 0.50 -9.96
C GLU A 132 -17.94 -0.62 -10.94
N ARG A 133 -16.69 -0.66 -11.41
CA ARG A 133 -16.16 -1.73 -12.25
C ARG A 133 -16.31 -3.12 -11.61
N HIS A 134 -16.13 -3.21 -10.30
CA HIS A 134 -16.13 -4.46 -9.55
C HIS A 134 -17.37 -4.65 -8.66
N ALA A 135 -18.47 -3.95 -8.94
CA ALA A 135 -19.67 -3.97 -8.11
C ALA A 135 -20.19 -5.41 -7.86
N ALA A 136 -20.25 -6.24 -8.90
CA ALA A 136 -20.69 -7.62 -8.80
C ALA A 136 -19.82 -8.48 -7.86
N LEU A 137 -18.49 -8.33 -7.94
CA LEU A 137 -17.56 -9.04 -7.06
C LEU A 137 -17.69 -8.54 -5.61
N LEU A 138 -17.78 -7.23 -5.42
CA LEU A 138 -18.00 -6.66 -4.08
C LEU A 138 -19.34 -7.09 -3.47
N ASP A 139 -20.35 -7.34 -4.29
CA ASP A 139 -21.65 -7.82 -3.82
C ASP A 139 -21.64 -9.26 -3.30
N GLU A 140 -20.64 -10.07 -3.66
CA GLU A 140 -20.42 -11.39 -3.06
C GLU A 140 -20.01 -11.31 -1.59
N TRP A 141 -19.48 -10.17 -1.14
CA TRP A 141 -18.98 -9.97 0.22
C TRP A 141 -20.00 -9.25 1.12
N PRO A 142 -20.05 -9.58 2.42
CA PRO A 142 -20.88 -8.84 3.37
C PRO A 142 -20.54 -7.34 3.39
N VAL A 143 -21.57 -6.51 3.52
CA VAL A 143 -21.42 -5.05 3.63
C VAL A 143 -20.56 -4.70 4.85
N GLY A 144 -19.71 -3.68 4.71
CA GLY A 144 -18.83 -3.19 5.77
C GLY A 144 -17.36 -3.54 5.52
N GLU A 145 -16.69 -4.06 6.55
CA GLU A 145 -15.23 -4.26 6.56
C GLU A 145 -14.75 -5.19 5.43
N ALA A 146 -15.50 -6.26 5.11
CA ALA A 146 -15.11 -7.19 4.04
C ALA A 146 -15.07 -6.50 2.67
N ARG A 147 -16.12 -5.78 2.29
CA ARG A 147 -16.15 -4.97 1.05
C ARG A 147 -15.09 -3.89 1.05
N TYR A 148 -14.85 -3.25 2.18
CA TYR A 148 -13.83 -2.22 2.30
C TYR A 148 -12.42 -2.75 2.05
N ARG A 149 -12.05 -3.87 2.67
CA ARG A 149 -10.77 -4.54 2.42
C ARG A 149 -10.63 -4.96 0.96
N ARG A 150 -11.66 -5.59 0.39
CA ARG A 150 -11.67 -6.01 -1.02
C ARG A 150 -11.54 -4.83 -1.98
N LEU A 151 -12.18 -3.70 -1.70
CA LEU A 151 -12.03 -2.50 -2.52
C LEU A 151 -10.62 -1.92 -2.46
N ILE A 152 -9.94 -1.96 -1.31
CA ILE A 152 -8.53 -1.53 -1.19
C ILE A 152 -7.62 -2.40 -2.06
N GLU A 153 -7.82 -3.72 -2.02
CA GLU A 153 -7.04 -4.69 -2.79
C GLU A 153 -7.29 -4.53 -4.30
N LEU A 154 -8.56 -4.44 -4.71
CA LEU A 154 -8.95 -4.16 -6.08
C LEU A 154 -8.37 -2.83 -6.58
N ASN A 155 -8.39 -1.79 -5.74
CA ASN A 155 -7.79 -0.51 -6.10
C ASN A 155 -6.29 -0.66 -6.39
N ALA A 156 -5.53 -1.37 -5.56
CA ALA A 156 -4.11 -1.61 -5.82
C ALA A 156 -3.87 -2.38 -7.14
N ILE A 157 -4.68 -3.41 -7.42
CA ILE A 157 -4.62 -4.18 -8.68
C ILE A 157 -4.90 -3.27 -9.88
N GLU A 158 -5.97 -2.47 -9.84
CA GLU A 158 -6.34 -1.55 -10.92
C GLU A 158 -5.28 -0.48 -11.16
N GLN A 159 -4.65 0.01 -10.10
CA GLN A 159 -3.55 0.96 -10.25
C GLN A 159 -2.31 0.31 -10.89
N VAL A 160 -2.04 -0.98 -10.63
CA VAL A 160 -1.00 -1.71 -11.39
C VAL A 160 -1.35 -1.80 -12.86
N VAL A 161 -2.61 -2.06 -13.20
CA VAL A 161 -3.07 -2.03 -14.60
C VAL A 161 -2.79 -0.66 -15.23
N ASN A 162 -3.05 0.43 -14.51
CA ASN A 162 -2.77 1.78 -14.98
C ASN A 162 -1.28 2.04 -15.20
N VAL A 163 -0.41 1.62 -14.27
CA VAL A 163 1.05 1.69 -14.42
C VAL A 163 1.52 0.91 -15.65
N CYS A 164 1.05 -0.34 -15.82
CA CYS A 164 1.41 -1.19 -16.96
C CYS A 164 0.94 -0.65 -18.31
N ARG A 165 -0.10 0.21 -18.31
CA ARG A 165 -0.63 0.87 -19.51
C ARG A 165 0.05 2.20 -19.84
N THR A 166 0.96 2.69 -18.99
CA THR A 166 1.72 3.90 -19.31
C THR A 166 2.64 3.66 -20.50
N THR A 167 2.88 4.72 -21.29
CA THR A 167 3.89 4.67 -22.36
C THR A 167 5.26 4.32 -21.79
N ILE A 168 5.60 4.87 -20.62
CA ILE A 168 6.88 4.66 -19.91
C ILE A 168 7.18 3.17 -19.70
N VAL A 169 6.23 2.41 -19.14
CA VAL A 169 6.44 0.99 -18.83
C VAL A 169 6.42 0.14 -20.09
N ASN A 170 5.55 0.45 -21.06
CA ASN A 170 5.53 -0.25 -22.34
C ASN A 170 6.83 -0.04 -23.13
N ASP A 171 7.35 1.19 -23.17
CA ASP A 171 8.63 1.51 -23.81
C ASP A 171 9.80 0.82 -23.09
N ALA A 172 9.71 0.64 -21.76
CA ALA A 172 10.70 -0.10 -20.97
C ALA A 172 10.73 -1.59 -21.32
N TRP A 173 9.57 -2.22 -21.41
CA TRP A 173 9.50 -3.61 -21.84
C TRP A 173 9.90 -3.79 -23.31
N ALA A 174 9.47 -2.88 -24.20
CA ALA A 174 9.79 -2.93 -25.62
C ALA A 174 11.30 -2.85 -25.89
N ARG A 175 12.04 -2.05 -25.09
CA ARG A 175 13.51 -1.98 -25.17
C ARG A 175 14.25 -3.05 -24.37
N GLY A 176 13.54 -4.05 -23.83
CA GLY A 176 14.13 -5.18 -23.09
C GLY A 176 14.64 -4.84 -21.68
N GLN A 177 14.22 -3.72 -21.08
CA GLN A 177 14.55 -3.41 -19.70
C GLN A 177 13.81 -4.35 -18.75
N GLN A 178 14.53 -4.98 -17.82
CA GLN A 178 13.93 -5.78 -16.77
C GLN A 178 13.16 -4.88 -15.81
N LEU A 179 11.83 -5.04 -15.79
CA LEU A 179 10.94 -4.27 -14.93
C LEU A 179 9.73 -5.14 -14.58
N THR A 180 9.39 -5.23 -13.29
CA THR A 180 8.16 -5.90 -12.82
C THR A 180 7.33 -4.95 -11.99
N VAL A 181 6.01 -4.93 -12.24
CA VAL A 181 5.05 -4.10 -11.50
C VAL A 181 4.19 -5.00 -10.62
N HIS A 182 4.07 -4.65 -9.33
CA HIS A 182 3.45 -5.47 -8.28
C HIS A 182 2.29 -4.74 -7.59
N ALA A 183 1.20 -5.44 -7.31
CA ALA A 183 0.15 -4.95 -6.40
C ALA A 183 0.28 -5.63 -5.04
N LEU A 184 0.50 -4.83 -4.01
CA LEU A 184 0.65 -5.29 -2.63
C LEU A 184 -0.36 -4.58 -1.72
N VAL A 185 -0.65 -5.17 -0.57
CA VAL A 185 -1.42 -4.50 0.49
C VAL A 185 -0.77 -4.68 1.86
N TYR A 186 -0.73 -3.61 2.64
CA TYR A 186 -0.17 -3.59 3.99
C TYR A 186 -1.26 -3.49 5.07
N GLY A 187 -1.17 -4.34 6.08
CA GLY A 187 -2.02 -4.27 7.27
C GLY A 187 -1.42 -3.35 8.32
N VAL A 188 -2.02 -2.18 8.53
CA VAL A 188 -1.60 -1.27 9.62
C VAL A 188 -1.87 -1.89 11.01
N HIS A 189 -2.83 -2.80 11.11
CA HIS A 189 -3.22 -3.45 12.36
C HIS A 189 -2.26 -4.57 12.80
N ASP A 190 -1.51 -5.18 11.86
CA ASP A 190 -0.65 -6.33 12.16
C ASP A 190 0.79 -6.22 11.62
N GLY A 191 1.09 -5.16 10.87
CA GLY A 191 2.42 -4.92 10.30
C GLY A 191 2.78 -5.84 9.13
N ARG A 192 1.84 -6.61 8.57
CA ARG A 192 2.15 -7.59 7.50
C ARG A 192 1.84 -7.04 6.12
N MET A 193 2.72 -7.34 5.16
CA MET A 193 2.44 -7.17 3.73
C MET A 193 1.84 -8.45 3.14
N ARG A 194 1.02 -8.26 2.11
CA ARG A 194 0.29 -9.29 1.38
C ARG A 194 0.47 -9.07 -0.11
N ASP A 195 0.83 -10.12 -0.82
CA ASP A 195 0.98 -10.12 -2.29
C ASP A 195 -0.33 -10.53 -2.94
N LEU A 196 -0.95 -9.63 -3.72
CA LEU A 196 -2.25 -9.88 -4.35
C LEU A 196 -2.18 -10.81 -5.57
N GLY A 197 -1.01 -11.41 -5.85
CA GLY A 197 -0.80 -12.27 -7.02
C GLY A 197 -0.78 -11.47 -8.33
N MET A 198 -0.61 -10.15 -8.24
CA MET A 198 -0.59 -9.22 -9.36
C MET A 198 0.83 -8.70 -9.59
N ALA A 199 1.66 -9.56 -10.18
CA ALA A 199 3.01 -9.23 -10.62
C ALA A 199 3.13 -9.36 -12.15
N VAL A 200 3.47 -8.27 -12.83
CA VAL A 200 3.50 -8.20 -14.31
C VAL A 200 4.88 -7.76 -14.78
N SER A 201 5.53 -8.60 -15.59
CA SER A 201 6.89 -8.35 -16.12
C SER A 201 6.91 -8.11 -17.64
N SER A 202 5.75 -8.13 -18.31
CA SER A 202 5.60 -7.83 -19.73
C SER A 202 4.15 -7.50 -20.05
N ALA A 203 3.93 -6.81 -21.18
CA ALA A 203 2.58 -6.46 -21.64
C ALA A 203 1.69 -7.69 -21.84
N ASP A 204 2.23 -8.77 -22.42
CA ASP A 204 1.48 -10.01 -22.71
C ASP A 204 0.99 -10.73 -21.43
N ALA A 205 1.70 -10.56 -20.31
CA ALA A 205 1.33 -11.17 -19.04
C ALA A 205 0.17 -10.44 -18.34
N LEU A 206 -0.09 -9.16 -18.68
CA LEU A 206 -0.99 -8.28 -17.93
C LEU A 206 -2.41 -8.87 -17.80
N ASP A 207 -3.06 -9.19 -18.92
CA ASP A 207 -4.46 -9.62 -18.93
C ASP A 207 -4.66 -10.99 -18.24
N GLY A 208 -3.67 -11.87 -18.38
CA GLY A 208 -3.68 -13.17 -17.71
C GLY A 208 -3.53 -13.03 -16.20
N THR A 209 -2.57 -12.22 -15.76
CA THR A 209 -2.32 -11.97 -14.33
C THR A 209 -3.47 -11.21 -13.69
N TYR A 210 -3.99 -10.17 -14.34
CA TYR A 210 -5.14 -9.40 -13.86
C TYR A 210 -6.36 -10.31 -13.59
N ARG A 211 -6.74 -11.15 -14.56
CA ARG A 211 -7.87 -12.06 -14.40
C ARG A 211 -7.70 -13.02 -13.24
N ARG A 212 -6.49 -13.58 -13.05
CA ARG A 212 -6.18 -14.47 -11.93
C ARG A 212 -6.26 -13.74 -10.59
N ALA A 213 -5.66 -12.55 -10.50
CA ALA A 213 -5.64 -11.75 -9.27
C ALA A 213 -7.06 -11.33 -8.85
N VAL A 214 -7.89 -10.84 -9.79
CA VAL A 214 -9.28 -10.46 -9.52
C VAL A 214 -10.12 -11.69 -9.12
N ALA A 215 -9.98 -12.82 -9.84
CA ALA A 215 -10.70 -14.04 -9.49
C ALA A 215 -10.34 -14.56 -8.09
N ALA A 216 -9.07 -14.41 -7.69
CA ALA A 216 -8.61 -14.76 -6.36
C ALA A 216 -9.22 -13.87 -5.25
N LEU A 217 -9.87 -12.74 -5.56
CA LEU A 217 -10.57 -11.90 -4.58
C LEU A 217 -12.07 -12.18 -4.47
N GLY A 218 -12.63 -13.05 -5.33
CA GLY A 218 -14.03 -13.50 -5.21
C GLY A 218 -14.26 -14.32 -3.93
N ALA A 219 -15.52 -14.47 -3.50
CA ALA A 219 -15.85 -15.16 -2.23
C ALA A 219 -15.51 -16.65 -2.23
N ARG A 220 -15.30 -17.24 -3.42
CA ARG A 220 -14.86 -18.63 -3.63
C ARG A 220 -13.44 -18.71 -4.20
N GLY A 221 -12.73 -17.59 -4.25
CA GLY A 221 -11.37 -17.52 -4.76
C GLY A 221 -10.42 -18.29 -3.85
N ASP A 222 -9.42 -18.93 -4.46
CA ASP A 222 -8.36 -19.60 -3.71
C ASP A 222 -7.41 -18.52 -3.18
N HIS A 223 -7.74 -17.99 -2.00
CA HIS A 223 -6.90 -17.00 -1.33
C HIS A 223 -5.59 -17.66 -0.90
N ALA A 224 -4.45 -17.05 -1.21
CA ALA A 224 -3.22 -17.42 -0.53
C ALA A 224 -3.46 -17.32 0.99
N ARG A 225 -3.15 -18.35 1.78
CA ARG A 225 -3.41 -18.38 3.23
C ARG A 225 -2.84 -17.16 3.99
N GLY A 226 -1.81 -16.52 3.45
CA GLY A 226 -1.25 -15.27 3.99
C GLY A 226 -2.07 -14.00 3.74
N ASN A 227 -3.02 -14.05 2.79
CA ASN A 227 -3.88 -12.94 2.38
C ASN A 227 -5.33 -13.07 2.85
N ASP A 228 -5.72 -14.22 3.39
CA ASP A 228 -7.08 -14.42 3.88
C ASP A 228 -7.25 -13.76 5.27
N MET A 229 -7.48 -12.46 5.24
CA MET A 229 -7.73 -11.67 6.44
C MET A 229 -9.12 -11.88 7.03
N VAL A 230 -10.05 -12.47 6.29
CA VAL A 230 -11.35 -12.84 6.84
C VAL A 230 -11.21 -14.08 7.70
N ALA A 231 -10.41 -15.07 7.27
CA ALA A 231 -10.03 -16.20 8.11
C ALA A 231 -9.18 -15.78 9.31
N ALA A 232 -8.24 -14.83 9.13
CA ALA A 232 -7.44 -14.31 10.23
C ALA A 232 -8.30 -13.59 11.30
N ASP A 233 -9.22 -12.72 10.88
CA ASP A 233 -10.16 -12.04 11.79
C ASP A 233 -11.15 -13.02 12.43
N ALA A 234 -11.64 -14.02 11.70
CA ALA A 234 -12.51 -15.05 12.25
C ALA A 234 -11.80 -15.91 13.31
N ALA A 235 -10.53 -16.24 13.10
CA ALA A 235 -9.70 -16.91 14.09
C ALA A 235 -9.53 -16.04 15.36
N GLN A 236 -9.30 -14.74 15.18
CA GLN A 236 -9.16 -13.79 16.29
C GLN A 236 -10.48 -13.60 17.07
N LEU A 237 -11.63 -13.56 16.39
CA LEU A 237 -12.95 -13.54 17.03
C LEU A 237 -13.23 -14.85 17.80
N THR A 238 -12.76 -15.99 17.29
CA THR A 238 -12.86 -17.27 17.97
C THR A 238 -12.01 -17.29 19.24
N GLU A 239 -10.78 -16.75 19.19
CA GLU A 239 -9.93 -16.57 20.37
C GLU A 239 -10.55 -15.62 21.39
N VAL A 240 -11.17 -14.53 20.97
CA VAL A 240 -11.88 -13.60 21.87
C VAL A 240 -13.10 -14.28 22.49
N ALA A 241 -13.89 -15.01 21.71
CA ALA A 241 -15.05 -15.75 22.21
C ALA A 241 -14.64 -16.84 23.22
N GLN A 242 -13.53 -17.54 22.95
CA GLN A 242 -12.95 -18.52 23.86
C GLN A 242 -12.46 -17.86 25.16
N SER A 243 -11.74 -16.74 25.05
CA SER A 243 -11.27 -15.96 26.20
C SER A 243 -12.42 -15.44 27.07
N VAL A 244 -13.52 -14.98 26.45
CA VAL A 244 -14.75 -14.58 27.17
C VAL A 244 -15.40 -15.77 27.85
N ALA A 245 -15.49 -16.92 27.18
CA ALA A 245 -16.06 -18.15 27.75
C ALA A 245 -15.23 -18.66 28.95
N ASP A 246 -13.89 -18.58 28.87
CA ASP A 246 -12.98 -19.00 29.93
C ASP A 246 -12.95 -18.03 31.12
N THR A 247 -13.33 -16.76 30.89
CA THR A 247 -13.39 -15.71 31.93
C THR A 247 -14.73 -15.73 32.68
N LEU A 248 -15.80 -16.23 32.07
CA LEU A 248 -17.10 -16.37 32.71
C LEU A 248 -17.07 -17.58 33.66
N LYS A 249 -16.99 -17.33 34.98
CA LYS A 249 -17.20 -18.37 35.99
C LYS A 249 -18.56 -19.04 35.73
N PRO A 250 -18.64 -20.38 35.68
CA PRO A 250 -19.93 -21.04 35.56
C PRO A 250 -20.77 -20.63 36.77
N CYS A 251 -21.95 -20.07 36.51
CA CYS A 251 -22.96 -19.92 37.54
C CYS A 251 -23.36 -21.33 37.97
N THR A 252 -22.68 -21.85 39.00
CA THR A 252 -23.14 -23.02 39.73
C THR A 252 -24.40 -22.58 40.46
N GLY A 253 -25.54 -22.77 39.81
CA GLY A 253 -26.82 -22.78 40.47
C GLY A 253 -26.80 -23.88 41.52
N THR A 254 -27.05 -23.50 42.76
CA THR A 254 -27.54 -24.41 43.78
C THR A 254 -28.89 -23.86 44.21
N ASP A 255 -29.88 -24.74 44.08
CA ASP A 255 -31.27 -24.60 44.56
C ASP A 255 -31.38 -24.18 46.03
#